data_AF-A0A530R536-F1
#
_entry.id   AF-A0A530R536-F1
#
_cell.length_a   1.000
_cell.length_b   1.000
_cell.length_c   1.000
_cell.angle_alpha   90.00
_cell.angle_beta   90.00
_cell.angle_gamma   90.00
#
_symmetry.space_group_name_H-M   'P 1'
#
loop_
_entity.id
_entity.type
_entity.pdbx_description
1 polymer ?
#
loop_
_entity_poly.entity_id
_entity_poly.type
_entity_poly.pdbx_seq_one_letter_code
_entity_poly.pdbx_strand_id
1 'polypeptide(L)'
;AFYIVTLREERHLTTVLGAPYKDYIARVPRFFPNPLLFRDQAEVTFTPRIFNHTLRDGLMLLASIPFFELIESGQESGVIPVLFWLY
;
A
#
# COMPACT_ATOMS: atom_id res chain seq x y z
N ALA A 1 1.51 25.59 2.40
CA ALA A 1 1.28 25.02 1.06
C ALA A 1 0.16 23.98 1.06
N PHE A 2 0.25 22.92 1.90
CA PHE A 2 -0.71 21.80 1.88
C PHE A 2 -2.18 22.19 2.11
N TYR A 3 -2.48 23.14 3.00
CA TYR A 3 -3.86 23.57 3.27
C TYR A 3 -4.63 24.06 2.04
N ILE A 4 -3.98 24.82 1.16
CA ILE A 4 -4.63 25.35 -0.05
C ILE A 4 -4.95 24.20 -1.03
N VAL A 5 -4.04 23.23 -1.14
CA VAL A 5 -4.23 22.04 -1.99
C VAL A 5 -5.37 21.19 -1.45
N THR A 6 -5.41 20.94 -0.13
CA THR A 6 -6.50 20.21 0.53
C THR A 6 -7.86 20.86 0.28
N LEU A 7 -7.97 22.19 0.39
CA LEU A 7 -9.25 22.88 0.14
C LEU A 7 -9.71 22.79 -1.31
N ARG A 8 -8.77 22.83 -2.27
CA ARG A 8 -9.10 22.65 -3.69
C ARG A 8 -9.61 21.24 -3.96
N GLU A 9 -8.94 20.25 -3.38
CA GLU A 9 -9.31 18.85 -3.50
C GLU A 9 -10.66 18.55 -2.85
N GLU A 10 -10.90 19.04 -1.62
CA GLU A 10 -12.19 18.91 -0.94
C GLU A 10 -13.34 19.51 -1.75
N ARG A 11 -13.12 20.65 -2.41
CA ARG A 11 -14.13 21.24 -3.31
C ARG A 11 -14.44 20.31 -4.49
N HIS A 12 -13.40 19.76 -5.12
CA HIS A 12 -13.57 18.83 -6.23
C HIS A 12 -14.28 17.55 -5.78
N LEU A 13 -13.81 16.90 -4.71
CA LEU A 13 -14.41 15.68 -4.16
C LEU A 13 -15.84 15.90 -3.67
N THR A 14 -16.16 17.07 -3.12
CA THR A 14 -17.55 17.41 -2.76
C THR A 14 -18.46 17.44 -3.98
N THR A 15 -17.97 17.86 -5.16
CA THR A 15 -18.75 17.83 -6.41
C THR A 15 -18.90 16.42 -6.97
N VAL A 16 -17.87 15.58 -6.85
CA VAL A 16 -17.85 14.21 -7.40
C VAL A 16 -18.64 13.22 -6.54
N LEU A 17 -18.49 13.33 -5.21
CA LEU A 17 -18.99 12.35 -4.24
C LEU A 17 -20.25 12.82 -3.50
N GLY A 18 -20.53 14.13 -3.49
CA GLY A 18 -21.77 14.67 -2.93
C GLY A 18 -21.90 14.57 -1.40
N ALA A 19 -23.12 14.29 -0.93
CA ALA A 19 -23.47 14.30 0.49
C ALA A 19 -22.62 13.35 1.38
N PRO A 20 -22.33 12.10 0.96
CA PRO A 20 -21.47 11.20 1.75
C PRO A 20 -20.11 11.79 2.08
N TYR A 21 -19.53 12.57 1.16
CA TYR A 21 -18.24 13.20 1.38
C TYR A 21 -18.33 14.40 2.33
N LYS A 22 -19.42 15.18 2.29
CA LYS A 22 -19.66 16.26 3.26
C LYS A 22 -19.76 15.73 4.68
N ASP A 23 -20.45 14.61 4.87
CA ASP A 23 -20.56 13.93 6.16
C ASP A 23 -19.21 13.39 6.64
N TYR A 24 -18.36 12.94 5.71
CA TYR A 24 -17.01 12.47 6.01
C TYR A 24 -16.12 13.61 6.51
N ILE A 25 -16.02 14.73 5.80
CA ILE A 25 -15.14 15.87 6.18
C ILE A 25 -15.60 16.55 7.48
N ALA A 26 -16.87 16.43 7.85
CA ALA A 26 -17.38 16.91 9.14
C ALA A 26 -16.88 16.07 10.33
N ARG A 27 -16.52 14.80 10.10
CA ARG A 27 -16.06 13.86 11.13
C ARG A 27 -14.54 13.71 11.17
N VAL A 28 -13.87 13.78 10.02
CA VAL A 28 -12.45 13.43 9.88
C VAL A 28 -11.56 14.68 9.85
N PRO A 29 -10.59 14.82 10.77
CA PRO A 29 -9.62 15.92 10.75
C PRO A 29 -8.69 15.87 9.53
N ARG A 30 -8.32 17.02 8.99
CA ARG A 30 -7.57 17.14 7.71
C ARG A 30 -6.10 16.71 7.75
N PHE A 31 -5.40 16.92 8.88
CA PHE A 31 -3.94 16.73 8.95
C PHE A 31 -3.50 15.77 10.02
N PHE A 32 -4.14 15.80 11.19
CA PHE A 32 -3.79 14.93 12.30
C PHE A 32 -4.79 13.78 12.37
N PRO A 33 -4.36 12.52 12.21
CA PRO A 33 -5.28 11.40 12.26
C PRO A 33 -5.90 11.29 13.66
N ASN A 34 -7.18 10.93 13.72
CA ASN A 34 -7.84 10.53 14.95
C ASN A 34 -8.07 9.00 14.92
N PRO A 35 -7.25 8.20 15.62
CA PRO A 35 -7.37 6.74 15.62
C PRO A 35 -8.75 6.23 16.07
N LEU A 36 -9.46 7.01 16.91
CA LEU A 36 -10.78 6.65 17.44
C LEU A 36 -11.89 6.66 16.37
N LEU A 37 -11.64 7.26 15.21
CA LEU A 37 -12.58 7.26 14.09
C LEU A 37 -12.50 5.99 13.23
N PHE A 38 -11.47 5.16 13.42
CA PHE A 38 -11.33 3.91 12.69
C PHE A 38 -12.49 2.98 13.03
N ARG A 39 -13.21 2.54 12.00
CA ARG A 39 -14.30 1.59 12.11
C ARG A 39 -14.03 0.47 11.13
N ASP A 40 -13.79 -0.71 11.66
CA ASP A 40 -13.70 -1.90 10.85
C ASP A 40 -15.09 -2.50 10.65
N GLN A 41 -15.27 -3.20 9.54
CA GLN A 41 -16.46 -4.01 9.31
C GLN A 41 -16.16 -5.44 9.76
N ALA A 42 -17.09 -6.06 10.48
CA ALA A 42 -16.92 -7.45 10.92
C ALA A 42 -16.76 -8.41 9.72
N GLU A 43 -17.40 -8.09 8.60
CA GLU A 43 -17.32 -8.84 7.36
C GLU A 43 -17.20 -7.88 6.18
N VAL A 44 -16.36 -8.24 5.21
CA VAL A 44 -16.16 -7.47 3.97
C VAL A 44 -16.35 -8.38 2.76
N THR A 45 -17.08 -7.89 1.75
CA THR A 45 -17.23 -8.58 0.48
C THR A 45 -16.16 -8.11 -0.50
N PHE A 46 -15.45 -9.04 -1.12
CA PHE A 46 -14.43 -8.74 -2.13
C PHE A 46 -14.50 -9.72 -3.29
N THR A 47 -13.93 -9.33 -4.43
CA THR A 47 -13.81 -10.20 -5.60
C THR A 47 -12.63 -11.16 -5.41
N PRO A 48 -12.85 -12.49 -5.34
CA PRO A 48 -11.78 -13.46 -5.06
C PRO A 48 -10.62 -13.39 -6.05
N ARG A 49 -10.91 -13.06 -7.32
CA ARG A 49 -9.89 -12.89 -8.36
C ARG A 49 -8.90 -11.76 -8.04
N ILE A 50 -9.40 -10.62 -7.56
CA ILE A 50 -8.57 -9.45 -7.21
C ILE A 50 -7.75 -9.79 -5.98
N PHE A 51 -8.38 -10.38 -4.96
CA PHE A 51 -7.72 -10.81 -3.75
C PHE A 51 -6.56 -11.79 -4.01
N ASN A 52 -6.80 -12.83 -4.81
CA ASN A 52 -5.76 -13.79 -5.18
C ASN A 52 -4.63 -13.16 -6.01
N HIS A 53 -4.94 -12.17 -6.84
CA HIS A 53 -3.91 -11.42 -7.57
C HIS A 53 -3.00 -10.66 -6.60
N THR A 54 -3.57 -9.90 -5.67
CA THR A 54 -2.82 -9.16 -4.65
C THR A 54 -2.00 -10.10 -3.74
N LEU A 55 -2.55 -11.25 -3.36
CA LEU A 55 -1.81 -12.25 -2.58
C LEU A 55 -0.60 -12.78 -3.35
N ARG A 56 -0.76 -13.15 -4.62
CA ARG A 56 0.34 -13.66 -5.45
C ARG A 56 1.42 -12.62 -5.70
N ASP A 57 1.01 -11.36 -5.88
CA ASP A 57 1.94 -10.24 -5.99
C ASP A 57 2.79 -10.11 -4.72
N GLY A 58 2.16 -10.17 -3.54
CA GLY A 58 2.87 -10.21 -2.26
C GLY A 58 3.80 -11.42 -2.08
N LEU A 59 3.43 -12.59 -2.62
CA LEU A 59 4.29 -13.78 -2.59
C LEU A 59 5.58 -13.60 -3.39
N MET A 60 5.63 -12.73 -4.41
CA MET A 60 6.88 -12.44 -5.12
C MET A 60 7.92 -11.79 -4.21
N LEU A 61 7.49 -10.90 -3.30
CA LEU A 61 8.38 -10.33 -2.29
C LEU A 61 8.89 -11.41 -1.34
N LEU A 62 8.02 -12.30 -0.87
CA LEU A 62 8.41 -13.39 0.01
C LEU A 62 9.38 -14.37 -0.68
N ALA A 63 9.14 -14.67 -1.96
CA ALA A 63 9.99 -15.53 -2.77
C ALA A 63 11.36 -14.90 -3.07
N SER A 64 11.48 -13.57 -3.01
CA SER A 64 12.77 -12.90 -3.21
C SER A 64 13.79 -13.28 -2.12
N ILE A 65 13.34 -13.55 -0.90
CA ILE A 65 14.21 -13.95 0.23
C ILE A 65 14.98 -15.23 -0.09
N PRO A 66 14.34 -16.40 -0.31
CA PRO A 66 15.07 -17.62 -0.64
C PRO A 66 15.79 -17.52 -1.99
N PHE A 67 15.27 -16.73 -2.93
CA PHE A 67 15.95 -16.51 -4.20
C PHE A 67 17.33 -15.86 -4.02
N PHE A 68 17.43 -14.81 -3.22
CA PHE A 68 18.71 -14.16 -2.94
C PHE A 68 19.62 -15.04 -2.07
N GLU A 69 19.08 -15.77 -1.10
CA GLU A 69 19.84 -16.73 -0.29
C GLU A 69 20.47 -17.85 -1.15
N LEU A 70 19.74 -18.33 -2.16
CA LEU A 70 20.27 -19.30 -3.13
C LEU A 70 21.39 -18.72 -4.00
N ILE A 71 21.27 -17.45 -4.41
CA ILE A 71 22.32 -16.77 -5.16
C ILE A 71 23.57 -16.61 -4.30
N GLU A 72 23.42 -16.14 -3.06
CA GLU A 72 24.52 -15.99 -2.10
C GLU A 72 25.23 -17.33 -1.85
N SER A 73 24.47 -18.38 -1.52
CA SER A 73 25.01 -19.73 -1.33
C SER A 73 25.73 -20.27 -2.58
N GLY A 74 25.20 -19.97 -3.76
CA GLY A 74 25.84 -20.32 -5.03
C GLY A 74 27.13 -19.55 -5.29
N GLN A 75 27.22 -18.30 -4.86
CA GLN A 75 28.45 -17.49 -4.94
C GLN A 75 29.51 -17.96 -3.95
N GLU A 76 29.13 -18.26 -2.71
CA GLU A 76 30.03 -18.78 -1.67
C GLU A 76 30.65 -20.13 -2.05
N SER A 77 29.86 -21.00 -2.67
CA SER A 77 30.32 -22.31 -3.18
C SER A 77 31.11 -22.23 -4.49
N GLY A 78 31.23 -21.04 -5.09
CA GLY A 78 31.93 -20.82 -6.36
C GLY A 78 31.19 -21.32 -7.60
N VAL A 79 29.92 -21.73 -7.47
CA VAL A 79 29.08 -22.20 -8.58
C VAL A 79 28.55 -21.03 -9.41
N ILE A 80 28.26 -19.90 -8.76
CA ILE A 80 27.76 -18.68 -9.39
C ILE A 80 28.85 -17.60 -9.31
N PRO A 81 29.33 -17.03 -10.44
CA PRO A 81 30.32 -15.97 -10.41
C PRO A 81 29.73 -14.63 -9.98
N VAL A 82 30.49 -13.85 -9.20
CA VAL A 82 30.16 -12.45 -8.86
C VAL A 82 30.61 -11.53 -9.99
N LEU A 83 29.66 -10.90 -10.70
CA LEU A 83 29.95 -10.08 -11.88
C LEU A 83 30.32 -8.63 -11.54
N PHE A 84 29.74 -8.07 -10.48
CA PHE A 84 29.94 -6.68 -10.07
C PHE A 84 30.09 -6.59 -8.55
N TRP A 85 31.04 -5.76 -8.10
CA TRP A 85 31.25 -5.43 -6.69
C TRP A 85 30.98 -3.95 -6.51
N LEU A 86 30.13 -3.59 -5.55
CA LEU A 86 30.03 -2.21 -5.08
C LEU A 86 31.00 -2.05 -3.91
N TYR A 87 31.91 -1.07 -4.01
CA TYR A 87 32.87 -0.71 -2.95
C TYR A 87 32.32 0.41 -2.08
#